data_AF-A0A968SHW3-F1
#
_entry.id   AF-A0A968SHW3-F1
#
_cell.length_a   1.000
_cell.length_b   1.000
_cell.length_c   1.000
_cell.angle_alpha   90.00
_cell.angle_beta   90.00
_cell.angle_gamma   90.00
#
_symmetry.space_group_name_H-M   'P 1'
#
loop_
_entity.id
_entity.type
_entity.pdbx_description
1 polymer ?
#
loop_
_entity_poly.entity_id
_entity_poly.type
_entity_poly.pdbx_seq_one_letter_code
_entity_poly.pdbx_strand_id
1 'polypeptide(L)'
;MQTTLPSTRSKITQLGHVAVRVADIPAAIEFYRQLGLVNVWQDADWAYMKAGQDGLALLGPGYKSAGAHFGFVFEDLADLEAEHARLKAAGITVGALHGHRDGTASFYGKDPDGNLFEFLYEPAALFGDKIASAAEQQG
;
A
#
# COMPACT_ATOMS: atom_id res chain seq x y z
N MET A 1 26.07 -17.59 17.67
CA MET A 1 26.20 -17.64 16.21
C MET A 1 25.55 -16.38 15.67
N GLN A 2 26.32 -15.53 14.99
CA GLN A 2 25.87 -14.22 14.53
C GLN A 2 25.47 -14.38 13.07
N THR A 3 24.16 -14.42 12.80
CA THR A 3 23.64 -14.55 11.43
C THR A 3 23.88 -13.23 10.71
N THR A 4 24.83 -13.22 9.78
CA THR A 4 25.10 -12.08 8.91
C THR A 4 23.90 -11.89 7.99
N LEU A 5 23.10 -10.84 8.23
CA LEU A 5 22.02 -10.45 7.33
C LEU A 5 22.62 -10.07 5.97
N PRO A 6 22.00 -10.46 4.84
CA PRO A 6 22.47 -10.03 3.52
C PRO A 6 22.49 -8.49 3.44
N SER A 7 23.63 -7.96 2.99
CA SER A 7 23.94 -6.51 2.90
C SER A 7 23.26 -5.82 1.71
N THR A 8 22.62 -6.58 0.82
CA THR A 8 21.99 -6.04 -0.38
C THR A 8 20.65 -5.42 -0.04
N ARG A 9 20.52 -4.10 -0.23
CA ARG A 9 19.22 -3.39 -0.13
C ARG A 9 18.21 -4.10 -1.04
N SER A 10 16.99 -4.32 -0.55
CA SER A 10 15.91 -4.76 -1.42
C SER A 10 15.73 -3.71 -2.52
N LYS A 11 15.57 -4.17 -3.77
CA LYS A 11 15.40 -3.27 -4.90
C LYS A 11 13.96 -2.76 -4.89
N ILE A 12 13.73 -1.66 -4.18
CA ILE A 12 12.47 -0.92 -4.26
C ILE A 12 12.33 -0.40 -5.69
N THR A 13 11.33 -0.89 -6.42
CA THR A 13 11.12 -0.56 -7.84
C THR A 13 9.96 0.39 -8.06
N GLN A 14 9.01 0.49 -7.12
CA GLN A 14 7.76 1.22 -7.29
C GLN A 14 7.23 1.76 -5.95
N LEU A 15 6.61 2.95 -5.98
CA LEU A 15 5.83 3.47 -4.85
C LEU A 15 4.56 2.62 -4.62
N GLY A 16 3.85 2.26 -5.67
CA GLY A 16 2.74 1.31 -5.57
C GLY A 16 1.45 1.97 -5.13
N HIS A 17 1.44 2.82 -4.10
CA HIS A 17 0.24 3.56 -3.74
C HIS A 17 0.46 4.91 -3.06
N VAL A 18 -0.59 5.72 -3.05
CA VAL A 18 -0.73 6.92 -2.21
C VAL A 18 -2.04 6.82 -1.44
N ALA A 19 -2.03 7.22 -0.18
CA ALA A 19 -3.21 7.33 0.66
C ALA A 19 -3.51 8.81 0.95
N VAL A 20 -4.72 9.24 0.61
CA VAL A 20 -5.18 10.62 0.77
C VAL A 20 -6.39 10.70 1.70
N ARG A 21 -6.52 11.83 2.41
CA ARG A 21 -7.70 12.10 3.23
C ARG A 21 -8.82 12.64 2.36
N VAL A 22 -10.02 12.09 2.54
CA VAL A 22 -11.24 12.59 1.89
C VAL A 22 -12.33 12.79 2.93
N ALA A 23 -13.22 13.76 2.68
CA ALA A 23 -14.32 14.06 3.59
C ALA A 23 -15.49 13.07 3.44
N ASP A 24 -15.72 12.59 2.22
CA ASP A 24 -16.84 11.71 1.85
C ASP A 24 -16.30 10.62 0.90
N ILE A 25 -16.38 9.36 1.33
CA ILE A 25 -15.85 8.21 0.61
C ILE A 25 -16.65 7.93 -0.68
N PRO A 26 -17.99 7.75 -0.64
CA PRO A 26 -18.79 7.60 -1.85
C PRO A 26 -18.55 8.70 -2.89
N ALA A 27 -18.54 9.98 -2.47
CA ALA A 27 -18.34 11.08 -3.39
C ALA A 27 -16.94 11.05 -4.04
N ALA A 28 -15.90 10.73 -3.27
CA ALA A 28 -14.54 10.59 -3.79
C ALA A 28 -14.42 9.42 -4.79
N ILE A 29 -15.02 8.27 -4.48
CA ILE A 29 -15.04 7.11 -5.39
C ILE A 29 -15.65 7.52 -6.74
N GLU A 30 -16.83 8.15 -6.74
CA GLU A 30 -17.49 8.56 -7.98
C GLU A 30 -16.67 9.58 -8.79
N PHE A 31 -15.97 10.49 -8.11
CA PHE A 31 -15.04 11.40 -8.78
C PHE A 31 -13.87 10.65 -9.44
N TYR A 32 -13.18 9.77 -8.72
CA TYR A 32 -12.03 9.05 -9.26
C TYR A 32 -12.41 8.03 -10.34
N ARG A 33 -13.62 7.47 -10.30
CA ARG A 33 -14.17 6.65 -11.39
C ARG A 33 -14.31 7.44 -12.69
N GLN A 34 -14.71 8.71 -12.62
CA GLN A 34 -14.77 9.58 -13.80
C GLN A 34 -13.38 9.86 -14.41
N LEU A 35 -12.31 9.69 -13.62
CA LEU A 35 -10.93 9.75 -14.11
C LEU A 35 -10.40 8.40 -14.60
N GLY A 36 -11.24 7.35 -14.62
CA GLY A 36 -10.88 6.01 -15.08
C GLY A 36 -10.30 5.09 -14.01
N LEU A 37 -10.30 5.48 -12.72
CA LEU A 37 -9.85 4.60 -11.65
C LEU A 37 -10.90 3.54 -11.32
N VAL A 38 -10.43 2.37 -10.91
CA VAL A 38 -11.27 1.22 -10.57
C VAL A 38 -11.35 1.06 -9.06
N ASN A 39 -12.56 1.09 -8.49
CA ASN A 39 -12.75 0.74 -7.08
C ASN A 39 -12.60 -0.78 -6.89
N VAL A 40 -11.54 -1.21 -6.19
CA VAL A 40 -11.26 -2.63 -5.96
C VAL A 40 -11.60 -3.09 -4.54
N TRP A 41 -11.73 -2.16 -3.60
CA TRP A 41 -12.11 -2.43 -2.22
C TRP A 41 -12.80 -1.22 -1.59
N GLN A 42 -13.82 -1.47 -0.77
CA GLN A 42 -14.49 -0.43 -0.01
C GLN A 42 -14.96 -0.96 1.33
N ASP A 43 -14.74 -0.17 2.38
CA ASP A 43 -15.30 -0.33 3.72
C ASP A 43 -16.04 0.97 4.12
N ALA A 44 -16.53 1.05 5.35
CA ALA A 44 -17.29 2.19 5.87
C ALA A 44 -16.45 3.47 5.98
N ASP A 45 -15.15 3.36 6.26
CA ASP A 45 -14.28 4.51 6.54
C ASP A 45 -13.06 4.62 5.60
N TRP A 46 -12.88 3.69 4.65
CA TRP A 46 -11.87 3.80 3.60
C TRP A 46 -12.22 3.03 2.32
N ALA A 47 -11.55 3.35 1.22
CA ALA A 47 -11.65 2.62 -0.04
C ALA A 47 -10.29 2.54 -0.74
N TYR A 48 -10.15 1.60 -1.67
CA TYR A 48 -8.94 1.43 -2.47
C TYR A 48 -9.29 1.45 -3.96
N MET A 49 -8.69 2.41 -4.66
CA MET A 49 -8.84 2.61 -6.09
C MET A 49 -7.57 2.17 -6.80
N LYS A 50 -7.67 1.62 -8.02
CA LYS A 50 -6.51 1.30 -8.86
C LYS A 50 -6.48 2.18 -10.11
N ALA A 51 -5.29 2.70 -10.44
CA ALA A 51 -4.93 3.34 -11.69
C ALA A 51 -3.93 2.41 -12.41
N GLY A 52 -4.44 1.42 -13.15
CA GLY A 52 -3.61 0.31 -13.60
C GLY A 52 -3.08 -0.50 -12.40
N GLN A 53 -1.77 -0.60 -12.26
CA GLN A 53 -1.13 -1.32 -11.13
C GLN A 53 -0.89 -0.44 -9.90
N ASP A 54 -1.03 0.89 -10.02
CA ASP A 54 -0.86 1.79 -8.88
C ASP A 54 -2.17 1.96 -8.11
N GLY A 55 -2.06 2.17 -6.80
CA GLY A 55 -3.15 2.29 -5.84
C GLY A 55 -3.36 3.72 -5.35
N LEU A 56 -4.62 4.06 -5.12
CA LEU A 56 -5.04 5.26 -4.40
C LEU A 56 -5.97 4.86 -3.27
N ALA A 57 -5.48 4.92 -2.04
CA ALA A 57 -6.29 4.71 -0.85
C ALA A 57 -7.00 6.01 -0.45
N LEU A 58 -8.32 5.93 -0.30
CA LEU A 58 -9.18 7.02 0.14
C LEU A 58 -9.50 6.82 1.61
N LEU A 59 -8.99 7.70 2.47
CA LEU A 59 -9.13 7.58 3.92
C LEU A 59 -10.17 8.59 4.43
N GLY A 60 -11.30 8.08 4.91
CA GLY A 60 -12.38 8.90 5.44
C GLY A 60 -12.07 9.47 6.82
N PRO A 61 -12.96 10.32 7.37
CA PRO A 61 -12.77 10.93 8.70
C PRO A 61 -12.72 9.91 9.84
N GLY A 62 -13.40 8.77 9.67
CA GLY A 62 -13.45 7.66 10.63
C GLY A 62 -12.15 6.85 10.72
N TYR A 63 -11.35 6.82 9.65
CA TYR A 63 -10.18 5.95 9.57
C TYR A 63 -9.03 6.42 10.47
N LYS A 64 -8.72 5.63 11.51
CA LYS A 64 -7.70 5.96 12.52
C LYS A 64 -6.44 5.11 12.46
N SER A 65 -6.42 4.03 11.68
CA SER A 65 -5.30 3.08 11.65
C SER A 65 -4.01 3.69 11.07
N ALA A 66 -4.12 4.60 10.11
CA ALA A 66 -2.99 5.31 9.52
C ALA A 66 -3.34 6.74 9.09
N GLY A 67 -2.31 7.57 8.91
CA GLY A 67 -2.37 8.91 8.30
C GLY A 67 -2.35 8.86 6.77
N ALA A 68 -2.35 10.04 6.12
CA ALA A 68 -1.96 10.12 4.71
C ALA A 68 -0.51 9.64 4.55
N HIS A 69 -0.24 8.84 3.53
CA HIS A 69 1.07 8.21 3.32
C HIS A 69 1.29 7.88 1.85
N PHE A 70 2.53 7.50 1.53
CA PHE A 70 2.88 6.85 0.27
C PHE A 70 3.44 5.46 0.57
N GLY A 71 3.18 4.53 -0.33
CA GLY A 71 3.67 3.17 -0.25
C GLY A 71 5.00 2.96 -0.96
N PHE A 72 5.58 1.79 -0.72
CA PHE A 72 6.45 1.06 -1.63
C PHE A 72 5.91 -0.37 -1.74
N VAL A 73 5.76 -0.89 -2.95
CA VAL A 73 5.16 -2.21 -3.17
C VAL A 73 6.21 -3.28 -3.42
N PHE A 74 5.97 -4.45 -2.85
CA PHE A 74 6.78 -5.67 -2.93
C PHE A 74 5.90 -6.79 -3.48
N GLU A 75 6.42 -7.53 -4.46
CA GLU A 75 5.74 -8.70 -5.04
C GLU A 75 6.08 -10.00 -4.30
N ASP A 76 7.10 -9.99 -3.44
CA ASP A 76 7.52 -11.13 -2.62
C ASP A 76 7.53 -10.74 -1.13
N LEU A 77 6.88 -11.55 -0.31
CA LEU A 77 6.83 -11.37 1.14
C LEU A 77 8.23 -11.51 1.78
N ALA A 78 9.08 -12.40 1.27
CA ALA A 78 10.43 -12.60 1.78
C ALA A 78 11.29 -11.34 1.61
N ASP A 79 11.11 -10.61 0.50
CA ASP A 79 11.80 -9.35 0.25
C ASP A 79 11.33 -8.24 1.19
N LEU A 80 10.03 -8.21 1.53
CA LEU A 80 9.46 -7.30 2.52
C LEU A 80 10.02 -7.60 3.93
N GLU A 81 10.06 -8.87 4.33
CA GLU A 81 10.62 -9.33 5.61
C GLU A 81 12.11 -9.00 5.73
N ALA A 82 12.87 -9.23 4.66
CA ALA A 82 14.29 -8.89 4.60
C ALA A 82 14.52 -7.38 4.75
N GLU A 83 13.72 -6.56 4.07
CA GLU A 83 13.82 -5.10 4.17
C GLU A 83 13.44 -4.60 5.57
N HIS A 84 12.42 -5.19 6.20
CA HIS A 84 12.06 -4.89 7.60
C HIS A 84 13.23 -5.15 8.57
N ALA A 85 13.86 -6.32 8.45
CA ALA A 85 15.01 -6.68 9.26
C ALA A 85 16.21 -5.75 9.01
N ARG A 86 16.45 -5.38 7.73
CA ARG A 86 17.53 -4.48 7.33
C ARG A 86 17.33 -3.06 7.90
N LEU A 87 16.12 -2.50 7.82
CA LEU A 87 15.81 -1.17 8.36
C LEU A 87 16.02 -1.13 9.88
N LYS A 88 15.57 -2.16 10.60
CA LYS A 88 15.81 -2.30 12.04
C LYS A 88 17.30 -2.38 12.37
N ALA A 89 18.07 -3.18 11.63
CA ALA A 89 19.51 -3.30 11.82
C ALA A 89 20.26 -1.98 11.52
N ALA A 90 19.72 -1.15 10.62
CA ALA A 90 20.24 0.17 10.30
C ALA A 90 19.83 1.27 11.31
N GLY A 91 19.07 0.94 12.36
CA GLY A 91 18.59 1.91 13.35
C GLY A 91 17.42 2.78 12.87
N ILE A 92 16.80 2.45 11.73
CA ILE A 92 15.62 3.15 11.22
C ILE A 92 14.40 2.63 11.98
N THR A 93 13.66 3.53 12.62
CA THR A 93 12.48 3.17 13.40
C THR A 93 11.31 2.89 12.46
N VAL A 94 10.88 1.63 12.44
CA VAL A 94 9.72 1.14 11.71
C VAL A 94 8.80 0.37 12.65
N GLY A 95 7.51 0.35 12.34
CA GLY A 95 6.49 -0.40 13.07
C GLY A 95 6.67 -1.91 12.95
N ALA A 96 5.79 -2.66 13.62
CA ALA A 96 5.73 -4.11 13.44
C ALA A 96 5.25 -4.46 12.03
N LEU A 97 5.79 -5.55 11.47
CA LEU A 97 5.24 -6.17 10.27
C LEU A 97 3.90 -6.82 10.63
N HIS A 98 2.87 -6.51 9.85
CA HIS A 98 1.51 -7.01 10.05
C HIS A 98 1.04 -7.74 8.81
N GLY A 99 0.52 -8.96 8.99
CA GLY A 99 -0.17 -9.70 7.93
C GLY A 99 -1.66 -9.38 7.95
N HIS A 100 -2.26 -9.26 6.78
CA HIS A 100 -3.67 -8.93 6.58
C HIS A 100 -4.46 -10.16 6.13
N ARG A 101 -5.79 -10.13 6.30
CA ARG A 101 -6.68 -11.28 5.99
C ARG A 101 -6.79 -11.56 4.49
N ASP A 102 -6.49 -10.58 3.65
CA ASP A 102 -6.50 -10.67 2.19
C ASP A 102 -5.19 -11.23 1.62
N GLY A 103 -4.24 -11.61 2.47
CA GLY A 103 -2.94 -12.15 2.08
C GLY A 103 -1.88 -11.09 1.84
N THR A 104 -2.19 -9.80 1.95
CA THR A 104 -1.19 -8.73 1.95
C THR A 104 -0.45 -8.67 3.30
N ALA A 105 0.69 -7.98 3.34
CA ALA A 105 1.39 -7.69 4.59
C ALA A 105 2.06 -6.32 4.51
N SER A 106 2.13 -5.58 5.62
CA SER A 106 2.77 -4.28 5.59
C SER A 106 3.39 -3.84 6.92
N PHE A 107 4.26 -2.84 6.84
CA PHE A 107 4.71 -2.07 7.99
C PHE A 107 4.89 -0.60 7.64
N TYR A 108 4.76 0.26 8.64
CA TYR A 108 4.89 1.71 8.48
C TYR A 108 6.21 2.22 9.04
N GLY A 109 6.68 3.33 8.49
CA GLY A 109 7.77 4.12 9.03
C GLY A 109 7.54 5.61 8.81
N LYS A 110 8.40 6.42 9.43
CA LYS A 110 8.46 7.86 9.18
C LYS A 110 9.83 8.25 8.68
N ASP A 111 9.86 9.12 7.69
CA ASP A 111 11.10 9.76 7.28
C ASP A 111 11.53 10.83 8.32
N PRO A 112 12.70 11.47 8.16
CA PRO A 112 13.17 12.50 9.09
C PRO A 112 12.24 13.71 9.24
N ASP A 113 11.41 13.99 8.24
CA ASP A 113 10.47 15.12 8.22
C ASP A 113 9.07 14.72 8.74
N GLY A 114 8.89 13.45 9.13
CA GLY A 114 7.65 12.93 9.69
C GLY A 114 6.63 12.49 8.66
N ASN A 115 6.99 12.42 7.38
CA ASN A 115 6.13 11.85 6.34
C ASN A 115 5.96 10.36 6.61
N LEU A 116 4.70 9.92 6.61
CA LEU A 116 4.36 8.51 6.80
C LEU A 116 4.58 7.77 5.48
N PHE A 117 5.32 6.67 5.54
CA PHE A 117 5.43 5.73 4.43
C PHE A 117 5.02 4.33 4.88
N GLU A 118 4.59 3.53 3.91
CA GLU A 118 4.26 2.12 4.08
C GLU A 118 5.14 1.27 3.17
N PHE A 119 5.62 0.14 3.69
CA PHE A 119 6.11 -0.94 2.86
C PHE A 119 5.02 -2.01 2.79
N LEU A 120 4.55 -2.32 1.60
CA LEU A 120 3.41 -3.21 1.36
C LEU A 120 3.83 -4.38 0.46
N TYR A 121 3.56 -5.59 0.91
CA TYR A 121 3.48 -6.77 0.06
C TYR A 121 2.06 -6.87 -0.50
N GLU A 122 1.93 -6.68 -1.82
CA GLU A 122 0.68 -6.83 -2.58
C GLU A 122 0.95 -7.81 -3.72
N PRO A 123 0.41 -9.04 -3.69
CA PRO A 123 0.57 -9.97 -4.80
C PRO A 123 0.00 -9.38 -6.09
N ALA A 124 0.75 -9.37 -7.19
CA ALA A 124 0.34 -8.74 -8.45
C ALA A 124 -1.03 -9.22 -8.99
N ALA A 125 -1.39 -10.48 -8.70
CA ALA A 125 -2.66 -11.05 -9.13
C ALA A 125 -3.87 -10.65 -8.27
N LEU A 126 -3.66 -10.02 -7.10
CA LEU A 126 -4.72 -9.81 -6.09
C LEU A 126 -5.93 -9.03 -6.64
N PHE A 127 -5.68 -8.04 -7.49
CA PHE A 127 -6.72 -7.19 -8.06
C PHE A 127 -6.87 -7.33 -9.59
N GLY A 128 -6.17 -8.28 -10.20
CA GLY A 128 -6.11 -8.45 -11.66
C GLY A 128 -7.49 -8.59 -12.30
N ASP A 129 -8.33 -9.48 -11.77
CA ASP A 129 -9.68 -9.73 -12.30
C ASP A 129 -10.57 -8.48 -12.22
N LYS A 130 -10.51 -7.74 -11.10
CA LYS A 130 -11.30 -6.52 -10.91
C LYS A 130 -10.88 -5.41 -11.87
N ILE A 131 -9.58 -5.26 -12.09
CA ILE A 131 -9.03 -4.28 -13.05
C ILE A 131 -9.44 -4.68 -14.48
N ALA A 132 -9.32 -5.96 -14.84
CA ALA A 132 -9.69 -6.47 -16.16
C ALA A 132 -11.18 -6.29 -16.46
N SER A 133 -12.06 -6.70 -15.54
CA SER A 133 -13.52 -6.54 -15.70
C SER A 133 -13.95 -5.08 -15.83
N ALA A 134 -13.25 -4.15 -15.16
CA ALA A 134 -13.55 -2.73 -15.27
C ALA A 134 -13.10 -2.14 -16.62
N ALA A 135 -12.01 -2.62 -17.20
CA ALA A 135 -11.56 -2.21 -18.53
C ALA A 135 -12.55 -2.61 -19.63
N GLU A 136 -13.18 -3.79 -19.51
CA GLU A 136 -14.21 -4.28 -20.45
C GLU A 136 -15.51 -3.45 -20.41
N GLN A 137 -15.84 -2.86 -19.27
CA GLN A 137 -17.04 -2.02 -19.12
C GLN A 137 -16.86 -0.57 -19.58
N GLN A 138 -15.62 -0.16 -19.86
CA GLN A 138 -15.26 1.21 -20.29
C GLN A 138 -14.95 1.29 -21.79
N GLY A 139 -14.98 0.17 -22.53
CA GLY A 139 -14.83 0.09 -23.98
C GLY A 139 -16.16 -0.03 -24.71
#